data_AF-A0A507QHC4-F1
#
_entry.id   AF-A0A507QHC4-F1
#
_cell.length_a   1.000
_cell.length_b   1.000
_cell.length_c   1.000
_cell.angle_alpha   90.00
_cell.angle_beta   90.00
_cell.angle_gamma   90.00
#
_symmetry.space_group_name_H-M   'P 1'
#
loop_
_entity.id
_entity.type
_entity.pdbx_description
1 polymer ?
#
loop_
_entity_poly.entity_id
_entity_poly.type
_entity_poly.pdbx_seq_one_letter_code
_entity_poly.pdbx_strand_id
1 'polypeptide(L)'
;VLKPYNAMYRKFPEEKQHRRFVVEDKSTQFSYGIEMMFRDIIPKVKKIHGNDGLIFTCRSTPYRIGTDEHILKWKPPSENTIDFRMRLEFPLLEPDTDDEADGVSEPYPDYDALPIFHLFVMLNAGEYRHFGEMYVTPPEWENLKTLGIPLDDTIVECYKDEHGRWRFHRLRDDKNDANHISTVEKVLESIEDRVSEEDLIRAAPAIKAAWKKRQAQAAFEEEERRRRAGAARPPPPNSLNGNGVKRKFEE
;
A
#
# COMPACT_ATOMS: atom_id res chain seq x y z
N VAL A 1 10.00 -14.72 -21.00
CA VAL A 1 9.90 -15.68 -19.88
C VAL A 1 8.59 -16.47 -19.93
N LEU A 2 7.42 -15.84 -19.89
CA LEU A 2 6.14 -16.59 -19.81
C LEU A 2 5.75 -17.39 -21.06
N LYS A 3 6.01 -16.86 -22.27
CA LYS A 3 5.72 -17.60 -23.51
C LYS A 3 6.39 -19.00 -23.54
N PRO A 4 7.72 -19.12 -23.34
CA PRO A 4 8.36 -20.44 -23.31
C PRO A 4 7.95 -21.27 -22.09
N TYR A 5 7.74 -20.65 -20.92
CA TYR A 5 7.24 -21.32 -19.72
C TYR A 5 5.88 -22.00 -19.96
N ASN A 6 4.92 -21.25 -20.51
CA ASN A 6 3.58 -21.76 -20.83
C ASN A 6 3.62 -22.80 -21.95
N ALA A 7 4.51 -22.65 -22.93
CA ALA A 7 4.68 -23.65 -23.99
C ALA A 7 5.20 -24.99 -23.44
N MET A 8 6.14 -24.95 -22.49
CA MET A 8 6.69 -26.15 -21.85
C MET A 8 5.60 -26.96 -21.14
N TYR A 9 4.80 -26.33 -20.26
CA TYR A 9 3.73 -27.02 -19.53
C TYR A 9 2.49 -27.37 -20.37
N ARG A 10 2.35 -26.84 -21.58
CA ARG A 10 1.36 -27.33 -22.55
C ARG A 10 1.85 -28.61 -23.24
N LYS A 11 3.15 -28.70 -23.49
CA LYS A 11 3.77 -29.87 -24.14
C LYS A 11 3.96 -31.03 -23.16
N PHE A 12 4.24 -30.73 -21.90
CA PHE A 12 4.44 -31.71 -20.83
C PHE A 12 3.55 -31.34 -19.62
N PRO A 13 2.24 -31.65 -19.66
CA PRO A 13 1.33 -31.34 -18.55
C PRO A 13 1.70 -32.04 -17.24
N GLU A 14 2.30 -33.23 -17.29
CA GLU A 14 2.78 -34.02 -16.16
C GLU A 14 3.82 -33.28 -15.32
N GLU A 15 4.66 -32.45 -15.93
CA GLU A 15 5.68 -31.65 -15.25
C GLU A 15 5.08 -30.63 -14.28
N LYS A 16 3.78 -30.30 -14.42
CA LYS A 16 3.09 -29.40 -13.49
C LYS A 16 3.09 -29.91 -12.06
N GLN A 17 3.19 -31.23 -11.83
CA GLN A 17 3.24 -31.80 -10.47
C GLN A 17 4.58 -31.52 -9.77
N HIS A 18 5.65 -31.32 -10.54
CA HIS A 18 7.00 -31.07 -10.02
C HIS A 18 7.28 -29.58 -9.81
N ARG A 19 6.35 -28.69 -10.20
CA ARG A 19 6.54 -27.25 -10.07
C ARG A 19 6.51 -26.84 -8.59
N ARG A 20 7.52 -26.05 -8.18
CA ARG A 20 7.57 -25.53 -6.81
C ARG A 20 6.67 -24.31 -6.60
N PHE A 21 6.49 -23.51 -7.65
CA PHE A 21 5.64 -22.32 -7.68
C PHE A 21 5.13 -22.06 -9.10
N VAL A 22 4.13 -21.20 -9.23
CA VAL A 22 3.57 -20.78 -10.52
C VAL A 22 4.14 -19.42 -10.90
N VAL A 23 4.51 -19.25 -12.16
CA VAL A 23 4.90 -17.96 -12.72
C VAL A 23 3.72 -17.38 -13.49
N GLU A 24 3.25 -16.22 -13.07
CA GLU A 24 2.14 -15.49 -13.70
C GLU A 24 2.54 -14.03 -13.93
N ASP A 25 1.94 -13.39 -14.93
CA ASP A 25 2.11 -11.95 -15.14
C ASP A 25 1.30 -11.19 -14.09
N LYS A 26 1.94 -10.20 -13.45
CA LYS A 26 1.24 -9.27 -12.59
C LYS A 26 0.34 -8.37 -13.43
N SER A 27 -0.97 -8.45 -13.22
CA SER A 27 -1.93 -7.58 -13.92
C SER A 27 -1.72 -6.13 -13.49
N THR A 28 -1.34 -5.28 -14.44
CA THR A 28 -1.16 -3.83 -14.25
C THR A 28 -2.34 -3.06 -14.80
N GLN A 29 -2.71 -1.97 -14.14
CA GLN A 29 -3.74 -1.04 -14.61
C GLN A 29 -3.15 0.35 -14.81
N PHE A 30 -3.83 1.18 -15.60
CA PHE A 30 -3.48 2.60 -15.71
C PHE A 30 -3.71 3.31 -14.38
N SER A 31 -2.95 4.39 -14.13
CA SER A 31 -3.03 5.15 -12.88
C SER A 31 -4.40 5.80 -12.62
N TYR A 32 -5.24 5.99 -13.63
CA TYR A 32 -6.63 6.44 -13.44
C TYR A 32 -7.63 5.30 -13.24
N GLY A 33 -7.18 4.04 -13.25
CA GLY A 33 -8.00 2.85 -12.99
C GLY A 33 -8.10 2.49 -11.50
N ILE A 34 -7.80 3.45 -10.62
CA ILE A 34 -7.74 3.26 -9.16
C ILE A 34 -9.05 2.72 -8.58
N GLU A 35 -10.20 3.27 -9.00
CA GLU A 35 -11.50 2.83 -8.48
C GLU A 35 -11.79 1.35 -8.78
N MET A 36 -11.46 0.89 -10.00
CA MET A 36 -11.54 -0.53 -10.37
C MET A 36 -10.55 -1.39 -9.59
N MET A 37 -9.36 -0.86 -9.29
CA MET A 37 -8.39 -1.57 -8.45
C MET A 37 -8.97 -1.85 -7.07
N PHE A 38 -9.53 -0.84 -6.40
CA PHE A 38 -10.11 -0.98 -5.06
C PHE A 38 -11.37 -1.82 -5.02
N ARG A 39 -12.29 -1.64 -5.98
CA ARG A 39 -13.59 -2.34 -5.97
C ARG A 39 -13.53 -3.78 -6.45
N ASP A 40 -12.74 -4.07 -7.49
CA ASP A 40 -12.83 -5.35 -8.20
C ASP A 40 -11.59 -6.22 -8.07
N ILE A 41 -10.39 -5.61 -8.08
CA ILE A 41 -9.12 -6.35 -8.19
C ILE A 41 -8.55 -6.67 -6.81
N ILE A 42 -8.34 -5.66 -5.96
CA ILE A 42 -7.73 -5.80 -4.63
C ILE A 42 -8.51 -6.81 -3.76
N PRO A 43 -9.85 -6.82 -3.69
CA PRO A 43 -10.58 -7.78 -2.87
C PRO A 43 -10.36 -9.24 -3.32
N LYS A 44 -10.15 -9.48 -4.62
CA LYS A 44 -9.82 -10.82 -5.14
C LYS A 44 -8.39 -11.20 -4.81
N VAL A 45 -7.47 -10.26 -4.96
CA VAL A 45 -6.04 -10.45 -4.67
C VAL A 45 -5.80 -10.70 -3.18
N LYS A 46 -6.47 -9.95 -2.29
CA LYS A 46 -6.41 -10.12 -0.83
C LYS A 46 -6.73 -11.55 -0.41
N LYS A 47 -7.69 -12.21 -1.06
CA LYS A 47 -8.08 -13.60 -0.78
C LYS A 47 -7.03 -14.64 -1.20
N ILE A 48 -6.15 -14.30 -2.16
CA ILE A 48 -5.15 -15.22 -2.68
C ILE A 48 -3.85 -15.14 -1.87
N HIS A 49 -3.33 -13.92 -1.66
CA HIS A 49 -2.01 -13.73 -1.06
C HIS A 49 -1.87 -12.44 -0.23
N GLY A 50 -2.99 -11.82 0.17
CA GLY A 50 -2.98 -10.52 0.87
C GLY A 50 -2.66 -9.32 -0.05
N ASN A 51 -2.83 -8.11 0.46
CA ASN A 51 -2.47 -6.87 -0.21
C ASN A 51 -2.28 -5.75 0.82
N ASP A 52 -1.14 -5.06 0.74
CA ASP A 52 -0.71 -3.99 1.65
C ASP A 52 -0.72 -2.61 0.98
N GLY A 53 -1.38 -2.48 -0.17
CA GLY A 53 -1.52 -1.21 -0.89
C GLY A 53 -1.27 -1.29 -2.39
N LEU A 54 -0.78 -0.18 -2.95
CA LEU A 54 -0.61 0.04 -4.40
C LEU A 54 0.84 0.40 -4.74
N ILE A 55 1.29 -0.03 -5.90
CA ILE A 55 2.57 0.38 -6.48
C ILE A 55 2.30 1.14 -7.78
N PHE A 56 2.75 2.38 -7.86
CA PHE A 56 2.73 3.18 -9.08
C PHE A 56 4.12 3.12 -9.73
N THR A 57 4.16 2.59 -10.94
CA THR A 57 5.39 2.48 -11.74
C THR A 57 5.32 3.44 -12.91
N CYS A 58 6.29 4.34 -13.01
CA CYS A 58 6.38 5.24 -14.15
C CYS A 58 6.67 4.48 -15.44
N ARG A 59 5.90 4.78 -16.49
CA ARG A 59 6.03 4.13 -17.81
C ARG A 59 7.18 4.70 -18.65
N SER A 60 7.52 5.97 -18.46
CA SER A 60 8.44 6.70 -19.34
C SER A 60 9.89 6.69 -18.87
N THR A 61 10.16 6.23 -17.66
CA THR A 61 11.52 6.19 -17.10
C THR A 61 12.13 4.79 -17.25
N PRO A 62 13.44 4.69 -17.53
CA PRO A 62 14.13 3.41 -17.58
C PRO A 62 14.22 2.80 -16.17
N TYR A 63 14.46 1.49 -16.11
CA TYR A 63 14.71 0.79 -14.86
C TYR A 63 15.99 1.31 -14.19
N ARG A 64 15.95 1.48 -12.86
CA ARG A 64 17.08 1.92 -12.05
C ARG A 64 17.41 0.87 -10.99
N ILE A 65 18.71 0.70 -10.72
CA ILE A 65 19.21 -0.14 -9.62
C ILE A 65 19.20 0.70 -8.34
N GLY A 66 18.62 0.16 -7.26
CA GLY A 66 18.50 0.85 -5.96
C GLY A 66 17.23 1.68 -5.86
N THR A 67 17.28 2.77 -5.07
CA THR A 67 16.13 3.66 -4.86
C THR A 67 15.75 4.37 -6.15
N ASP A 68 14.48 4.23 -6.56
CA ASP A 68 13.89 4.92 -7.70
C ASP A 68 12.73 5.81 -7.24
N GLU A 69 12.90 7.12 -7.39
CA GLU A 69 11.92 8.15 -7.03
C GLU A 69 10.66 8.09 -7.90
N HIS A 70 10.72 7.40 -9.05
CA HIS A 70 9.58 7.22 -9.96
C HIS A 70 8.72 6.00 -9.62
N ILE A 71 9.12 5.20 -8.62
CA ILE A 71 8.34 4.09 -8.09
C ILE A 71 7.74 4.54 -6.76
N LEU A 72 6.43 4.76 -6.75
CA LEU A 72 5.72 5.17 -5.55
C LEU A 72 5.02 3.96 -4.94
N LYS A 73 5.25 3.75 -3.64
CA LYS A 73 4.48 2.80 -2.84
C LYS A 73 3.44 3.59 -2.04
N TRP A 74 2.19 3.24 -2.22
CA TRP A 74 1.10 3.76 -1.41
C TRP A 74 0.59 2.65 -0.50
N LYS A 75 0.41 2.95 0.77
CA LYS A 75 -0.23 2.07 1.75
C LYS A 75 -1.47 2.76 2.30
N PRO A 76 -2.56 2.01 2.56
CA PRO A 76 -3.68 2.54 3.32
C PRO A 76 -3.19 3.15 4.65
N PRO A 77 -3.73 4.28 5.09
CA PRO A 77 -3.34 4.86 6.37
C PRO A 77 -3.51 3.91 7.57
N SER A 78 -4.47 2.99 7.50
CA SER A 78 -4.68 1.94 8.51
C SER A 78 -3.56 0.91 8.59
N GLU A 79 -2.75 0.78 7.52
CA GLU A 79 -1.58 -0.12 7.46
C GLU A 79 -0.29 0.60 7.90
N ASN A 80 -0.36 1.90 8.21
CA ASN A 80 0.74 2.64 8.85
C ASN A 80 0.61 2.46 10.36
N THR A 81 1.15 1.35 10.85
CA THR A 81 1.09 0.95 12.24
C THR A 81 2.35 1.32 13.01
N ILE A 82 2.21 1.43 14.32
CA ILE A 82 3.29 1.63 15.27
C ILE A 82 3.11 0.62 16.40
N ASP A 83 4.20 -0.03 16.80
CA ASP A 83 4.18 -0.91 17.97
C ASP A 83 4.45 -0.08 19.24
N PHE A 84 3.51 -0.12 20.18
CA PHE A 84 3.58 0.54 21.47
C PHE A 84 3.63 -0.49 22.59
N ARG A 85 4.19 -0.10 23.74
CA ARG A 85 4.01 -0.83 24.98
C ARG A 85 2.76 -0.30 25.66
N MET A 86 1.79 -1.18 25.89
CA MET A 86 0.50 -0.84 26.48
C MET A 86 0.55 -1.02 27.99
N ARG A 87 -0.01 -0.06 28.74
CA ARG A 87 -0.28 -0.22 30.17
C ARG A 87 -1.71 0.17 30.47
N LEU A 88 -2.36 -0.60 31.34
CA LEU A 88 -3.76 -0.43 31.69
C LEU A 88 -3.89 0.28 33.04
N GLU A 89 -4.71 1.34 33.07
CA GLU A 89 -5.10 2.01 34.31
C GLU A 89 -6.60 1.80 34.52
N PHE A 90 -6.94 0.97 35.50
CA PHE A 90 -8.33 0.67 35.85
C PHE A 90 -8.88 1.70 36.84
N PRO A 91 -10.16 2.09 36.72
CA PRO A 91 -10.80 2.94 37.73
C PRO A 91 -10.86 2.22 39.07
N LEU A 92 -10.81 2.97 40.17
CA LEU A 92 -10.89 2.42 41.52
C LEU A 92 -12.34 2.40 42.01
N LEU A 93 -12.72 1.32 42.70
CA LEU A 93 -13.95 1.20 43.47
C LEU A 93 -13.68 1.55 44.92
N GLU A 94 -14.59 2.31 45.51
CA GLU A 94 -14.64 2.49 46.96
C GLU A 94 -15.19 1.20 47.58
N PRO A 95 -14.58 0.67 48.67
CA PRO A 95 -15.09 -0.52 49.33
C PRO A 95 -16.53 -0.33 49.81
N ASP A 96 -17.37 -1.34 49.61
CA ASP A 96 -18.73 -1.36 50.16
C ASP A 96 -18.79 -2.06 51.53
N THR A 97 -20.00 -2.21 52.08
CA THR A 97 -20.19 -2.83 53.41
C THR A 97 -19.79 -4.29 53.46
N ASP A 98 -19.86 -5.01 52.34
CA ASP A 98 -19.48 -6.41 52.26
C ASP A 98 -17.95 -6.51 52.13
N ASP A 99 -17.32 -5.63 51.33
CA ASP A 99 -15.86 -5.51 51.24
C ASP A 99 -15.22 -5.17 52.61
N GLU A 100 -15.81 -4.24 53.36
CA GLU A 100 -15.36 -3.88 54.71
C GLU A 100 -15.46 -5.06 55.68
N ALA A 101 -16.50 -5.89 55.56
CA ALA A 101 -16.68 -7.09 56.39
C ALA A 101 -15.61 -8.16 56.11
N ASP A 102 -15.13 -8.23 54.86
CA ASP A 102 -14.02 -9.07 54.44
C ASP A 102 -12.63 -8.44 54.69
N GLY A 103 -12.60 -7.24 55.29
CA GLY A 103 -11.38 -6.55 55.72
C GLY A 103 -10.71 -5.71 54.63
N VAL A 104 -11.40 -5.44 53.52
CA VAL A 104 -10.93 -4.53 52.47
C VAL A 104 -11.42 -3.12 52.79
N SER A 105 -10.49 -2.23 53.15
CA SER A 105 -10.81 -0.85 53.56
C SER A 105 -10.20 0.22 52.66
N GLU A 106 -9.43 -0.18 51.64
CA GLU A 106 -8.78 0.73 50.69
C GLU A 106 -9.38 0.55 49.29
N PRO A 107 -9.51 1.63 48.49
CA PRO A 107 -10.01 1.52 47.13
C PRO A 107 -9.22 0.53 46.28
N TYR A 108 -9.91 -0.30 45.51
CA TYR A 108 -9.31 -1.35 44.70
C TYR A 108 -9.70 -1.24 43.22
N PRO A 109 -8.88 -1.76 42.28
CA PRO A 109 -9.18 -1.63 40.84
C PRO A 109 -10.43 -2.41 40.40
N ASP A 110 -11.31 -1.77 39.64
CA ASP A 110 -12.41 -2.40 38.91
C ASP A 110 -11.88 -3.04 37.62
N TYR A 111 -11.61 -4.35 37.66
CA TYR A 111 -11.14 -5.07 36.48
C TYR A 111 -12.24 -5.36 35.43
N ASP A 112 -13.52 -5.16 35.79
CA ASP A 112 -14.65 -5.34 34.87
C ASP A 112 -14.95 -4.06 34.07
N ALA A 113 -14.63 -2.89 34.64
CA ALA A 113 -14.71 -1.61 33.96
C ALA A 113 -13.74 -1.48 32.77
N LEU A 114 -14.02 -0.50 31.90
CA LEU A 114 -13.15 -0.14 30.79
C LEU A 114 -11.95 0.68 31.32
N PRO A 115 -10.71 0.18 31.26
CA PRO A 115 -9.54 0.93 31.70
C PRO A 115 -9.13 2.02 30.71
N ILE A 116 -8.24 2.91 31.14
CA ILE A 116 -7.47 3.77 30.26
C ILE A 116 -6.30 2.96 29.69
N PHE A 117 -6.15 2.98 28.37
CA PHE A 117 -5.10 2.24 27.67
C PHE A 117 -3.95 3.18 27.32
N HIS A 118 -2.94 3.27 28.18
CA HIS A 118 -1.77 4.11 27.93
C HIS A 118 -0.79 3.46 26.96
N LEU A 119 -0.30 4.25 26.01
CA LEU A 119 0.67 3.85 25.01
C LEU A 119 2.03 4.47 25.32
N PHE A 120 3.06 3.62 25.35
CA PHE A 120 4.44 4.00 25.60
C PHE A 120 5.33 3.67 24.41
N VAL A 121 6.30 4.55 24.16
CA VAL A 121 7.34 4.40 23.14
C VAL A 121 8.71 4.26 23.79
N MET A 122 9.62 3.57 23.12
CA MET A 122 10.97 3.37 23.63
C MET A 122 11.85 4.59 23.33
N LEU A 123 12.47 5.17 24.35
CA LEU A 123 13.50 6.20 24.21
C LEU A 123 14.89 5.59 24.14
N ASN A 124 15.21 4.73 25.10
CA ASN A 124 16.45 3.99 25.20
C ASN A 124 16.13 2.55 25.63
N ALA A 125 17.11 1.65 25.58
CA ALA A 125 16.92 0.28 26.03
C ALA A 125 16.37 0.24 27.47
N GLY A 126 15.15 -0.26 27.65
CA GLY A 126 14.44 -0.33 28.93
C GLY A 126 13.81 0.99 29.41
N GLU A 127 13.98 2.10 28.70
CA GLU A 127 13.39 3.39 29.06
C GLU A 127 12.22 3.72 28.14
N TYR A 128 11.04 3.89 28.74
CA TYR A 128 9.78 4.10 28.05
C TYR A 128 9.19 5.46 28.41
N ARG A 129 8.70 6.18 27.40
CA ARG A 129 8.00 7.45 27.57
C ARG A 129 6.54 7.30 27.20
N HIS A 130 5.66 7.86 28.03
CA HIS A 130 4.24 7.98 27.70
C HIS A 130 4.10 8.78 26.40
N PHE A 131 3.33 8.24 25.46
CA PHE A 131 3.13 8.82 24.15
C PHE A 131 1.69 9.30 23.94
N GLY A 132 0.72 8.56 24.48
CA GLY A 132 -0.68 8.89 24.36
C GLY A 132 -1.57 7.76 24.84
N GLU A 133 -2.82 7.76 24.38
CA GLU A 133 -3.82 6.79 24.78
C GLU A 133 -4.43 6.09 23.56
N MET A 134 -4.72 4.80 23.71
CA MET A 134 -5.48 4.04 22.74
C MET A 134 -6.96 4.19 23.04
N TYR A 135 -7.72 4.53 22.00
CA TYR A 135 -9.16 4.56 22.08
C TYR A 135 -9.69 3.14 21.89
N VAL A 136 -10.45 2.63 22.86
CA VAL A 136 -11.10 1.32 22.84
C VAL A 136 -12.58 1.51 23.15
N THR A 137 -13.46 0.86 22.38
CA THR A 137 -14.89 0.88 22.63
C THR A 137 -15.30 -0.24 23.58
N PRO A 138 -16.42 -0.13 24.33
CA PRO A 138 -16.85 -1.20 25.22
C PRO A 138 -16.97 -2.58 24.56
N PRO A 139 -17.52 -2.73 23.33
CA PRO A 139 -17.53 -4.02 22.65
C PRO A 139 -16.13 -4.55 22.31
N GLU A 140 -15.18 -3.67 21.98
CA GLU A 140 -13.79 -4.08 21.75
C GLU A 140 -13.11 -4.53 23.04
N TRP A 141 -13.43 -3.89 24.17
CA TRP A 141 -12.94 -4.32 25.48
C TRP A 141 -13.44 -5.71 25.85
N GLU A 142 -14.74 -5.98 25.67
CA GLU A 142 -15.28 -7.33 25.87
C GLU A 142 -14.55 -8.37 25.01
N ASN A 143 -14.27 -8.07 23.75
CA ASN A 143 -13.51 -8.95 22.87
C ASN A 143 -12.08 -9.17 23.38
N LEU A 144 -11.40 -8.12 23.86
CA LEU A 144 -10.06 -8.24 24.43
C LEU A 144 -10.05 -9.12 25.69
N LYS A 145 -11.07 -9.01 26.55
CA LYS A 145 -11.23 -9.89 27.73
C LYS A 145 -11.33 -11.36 27.34
N THR A 146 -11.96 -11.69 26.21
CA THR A 146 -12.06 -13.09 25.74
C THR A 146 -10.73 -13.75 25.40
N LEU A 147 -9.66 -12.97 25.22
CA LEU A 147 -8.32 -13.52 24.94
C LEU A 147 -7.76 -14.31 26.13
N GLY A 148 -8.21 -14.01 27.36
CA GLY A 148 -7.80 -14.75 28.56
C GLY A 148 -6.29 -14.67 28.88
N ILE A 149 -5.61 -13.64 28.37
CA ILE A 149 -4.18 -13.39 28.62
C ILE A 149 -4.00 -12.07 29.37
N PRO A 150 -2.93 -11.92 30.16
CA PRO A 150 -2.57 -10.62 30.72
C PRO A 150 -2.31 -9.62 29.60
N LEU A 151 -3.07 -8.52 29.60
CA LEU A 151 -2.96 -7.46 28.60
C LEU A 151 -2.03 -6.32 29.06
N ASP A 152 -1.87 -6.15 30.36
CA ASP A 152 -0.99 -5.13 30.90
C ASP A 152 0.48 -5.41 30.55
N ASP A 153 1.21 -4.33 30.27
CA ASP A 153 2.64 -4.34 29.92
C ASP A 153 3.00 -5.13 28.63
N THR A 154 2.02 -5.35 27.75
CA THR A 154 2.19 -6.05 26.47
C THR A 154 2.55 -5.10 25.32
N ILE A 155 3.13 -5.64 24.23
CA ILE A 155 3.34 -4.88 23.00
C ILE A 155 2.11 -5.01 22.09
N VAL A 156 1.55 -3.87 21.70
CA VAL A 156 0.41 -3.76 20.80
C VAL A 156 0.80 -3.00 19.54
N GLU A 157 0.34 -3.50 18.40
CA GLU A 157 0.39 -2.77 17.15
C GLU A 157 -0.87 -1.89 17.07
N CYS A 158 -0.68 -0.60 16.84
CA CYS A 158 -1.77 0.37 16.72
C CYS A 158 -1.69 1.15 15.40
N TYR A 159 -2.84 1.56 14.89
CA TYR A 159 -2.95 2.49 13.76
C TYR A 159 -3.78 3.72 14.15
N LYS A 160 -3.69 4.78 13.35
CA LYS A 160 -4.46 6.02 13.55
C LYS A 160 -5.74 5.99 12.71
N ASP A 161 -6.89 6.18 13.33
CA ASP A 161 -8.17 6.24 12.62
C ASP A 161 -8.37 7.59 11.90
N GLU A 162 -9.51 7.71 11.20
CA GLU A 162 -9.89 8.94 10.48
C GLU A 162 -10.02 10.15 11.41
N HIS A 163 -10.39 9.93 12.67
CA HIS A 163 -10.53 10.96 13.71
C HIS A 163 -9.20 11.28 14.41
N GLY A 164 -8.11 10.63 14.01
CA GLY A 164 -6.78 10.85 14.61
C GLY A 164 -6.55 10.10 15.91
N ARG A 165 -7.39 9.11 16.27
CA ARG A 165 -7.27 8.32 17.49
C ARG A 165 -6.48 7.04 17.24
N TRP A 166 -5.68 6.62 18.21
CA TRP A 166 -4.99 5.33 18.15
C TRP A 166 -5.96 4.19 18.39
N ARG A 167 -5.93 3.18 17.53
CA ARG A 167 -6.79 2.01 17.57
C ARG A 167 -5.97 0.75 17.65
N PHE A 168 -6.50 -0.24 18.36
CA PHE A 168 -5.92 -1.58 18.43
C PHE A 168 -5.88 -2.23 17.04
N HIS A 169 -4.73 -2.77 16.64
CA HIS A 169 -4.61 -3.64 15.47
C HIS A 169 -4.44 -5.10 15.89
N ARG A 170 -3.39 -5.39 16.67
CA ARG A 170 -3.11 -6.74 17.18
C ARG A 170 -2.10 -6.70 18.32
N LEU A 171 -2.01 -7.79 19.06
CA LEU A 171 -0.89 -8.05 19.97
C LEU A 171 0.35 -8.49 19.20
N ARG A 172 1.52 -8.10 19.71
CA ARG A 172 2.84 -8.43 19.15
C ARG A 172 3.62 -9.27 20.17
N ASP A 173 3.24 -10.53 20.27
CA ASP A 173 3.94 -11.54 21.08
C ASP A 173 5.35 -11.86 20.55
N ASP A 174 5.63 -11.51 19.29
CA ASP A 174 6.94 -11.61 18.65
C ASP A 174 7.93 -10.51 19.09
N LYS A 175 7.49 -9.52 19.87
CA LYS A 175 8.29 -8.35 20.27
C LYS A 175 8.37 -8.17 21.78
N ASN A 176 9.58 -7.91 22.27
CA ASN A 176 9.83 -7.57 23.66
C ASN A 176 9.70 -6.06 23.93
N ASP A 177 9.93 -5.23 22.91
CA ASP A 177 10.01 -3.78 23.05
C ASP A 177 9.16 -3.06 22.01
N ALA A 178 8.67 -1.89 22.41
CA ALA A 178 7.97 -0.95 21.54
C ALA A 178 8.91 -0.38 20.46
N ASN A 179 8.35 0.29 19.46
CA ASN A 179 9.16 1.03 18.51
C ASN A 179 9.92 2.18 19.21
N HIS A 180 11.16 2.39 18.76
CA HIS A 180 11.97 3.53 19.17
C HIS A 180 11.34 4.84 18.67
N ILE A 181 11.46 5.91 19.46
CA ILE A 181 10.85 7.22 19.16
C ILE A 181 11.15 7.72 17.74
N SER A 182 12.38 7.52 17.25
CA SER A 182 12.75 7.94 15.88
C SER A 182 11.98 7.20 14.79
N THR A 183 11.58 5.96 15.04
CA THR A 183 10.75 5.18 14.12
C THR A 183 9.32 5.69 14.17
N VAL A 184 8.81 5.97 15.38
CA VAL A 184 7.48 6.55 15.59
C VAL A 184 7.36 7.88 14.86
N GLU A 185 8.33 8.79 15.01
CA GLU A 185 8.35 10.10 14.35
C GLU A 185 8.30 10.00 12.81
N LYS A 186 9.03 9.05 12.21
CA LYS A 186 8.99 8.80 10.76
C LYS A 186 7.65 8.28 10.29
N VAL A 187 7.01 7.40 11.09
CA VAL A 187 5.68 6.89 10.76
C VAL A 187 4.65 8.00 10.92
N LEU A 188 4.78 8.87 11.93
CA LEU A 188 3.92 10.04 12.11
C LEU A 188 4.01 11.01 10.94
N GLU A 189 5.21 11.30 10.43
CA GLU A 189 5.39 12.11 9.21
C GLU A 189 4.63 11.50 8.03
N SER A 190 4.75 10.18 7.84
CA SER A 190 3.98 9.47 6.80
C SER A 190 2.47 9.44 7.04
N ILE A 191 2.00 9.57 8.29
CA ILE A 191 0.57 9.65 8.62
C ILE A 191 0.05 11.07 8.40
N GLU A 192 0.87 12.10 8.62
CA GLU A 192 0.48 13.50 8.37
C GLU A 192 0.34 13.74 6.87
N ASP A 193 1.29 13.23 6.06
CA ASP A 193 1.23 13.26 4.59
C ASP A 193 0.25 12.24 3.98
N ARG A 194 -0.72 11.75 4.77
CA ARG A 194 -1.62 10.67 4.36
C ARG A 194 -2.42 11.06 3.11
N VAL A 195 -2.36 10.17 2.12
CA VAL A 195 -3.30 10.14 1.00
C VAL A 195 -4.27 9.00 1.26
N SER A 196 -5.56 9.31 1.44
CA SER A 196 -6.57 8.27 1.65
C SER A 196 -6.92 7.52 0.36
N GLU A 197 -7.63 6.40 0.49
CA GLU A 197 -8.20 5.69 -0.66
C GLU A 197 -9.16 6.61 -1.44
N GLU A 198 -9.98 7.38 -0.72
CA GLU A 198 -10.93 8.35 -1.26
C GLU A 198 -10.23 9.46 -2.02
N ASP A 199 -9.09 9.95 -1.54
CA ASP A 199 -8.30 10.98 -2.23
C ASP A 199 -7.73 10.45 -3.55
N LEU A 200 -7.23 9.20 -3.55
CA LEU A 200 -6.76 8.55 -4.79
C LEU A 200 -7.90 8.37 -5.80
N ILE A 201 -9.07 7.95 -5.35
CA ILE A 201 -10.27 7.82 -6.20
C ILE A 201 -10.68 9.19 -6.75
N ARG A 202 -10.69 10.23 -5.90
CA ARG A 202 -11.03 11.61 -6.28
C ARG A 202 -10.05 12.20 -7.30
N ALA A 203 -8.78 11.82 -7.24
CA ALA A 203 -7.75 12.26 -8.19
C ALA A 203 -7.85 11.56 -9.57
N ALA A 204 -8.42 10.35 -9.63
CA ALA A 204 -8.42 9.53 -10.84
C ALA A 204 -9.02 10.20 -12.10
N PRO A 205 -10.16 10.93 -12.05
CA PRO A 205 -10.70 11.61 -13.22
C PRO A 205 -9.77 12.68 -13.80
N ALA A 206 -9.10 13.47 -12.95
CA ALA A 206 -8.16 14.49 -13.37
C ALA A 206 -6.92 13.85 -14.04
N ILE A 207 -6.41 12.75 -13.47
CA ILE A 207 -5.31 11.96 -14.05
C ILE A 207 -5.70 11.43 -15.44
N LYS A 208 -6.93 10.91 -15.60
CA LYS A 208 -7.45 10.41 -16.88
C LYS A 208 -7.51 11.51 -17.94
N ALA A 209 -8.05 12.68 -17.58
CA ALA A 209 -8.14 13.82 -18.49
C ALA A 209 -6.76 14.29 -18.94
N ALA A 210 -5.82 14.44 -18.02
CA ALA A 210 -4.44 14.82 -18.32
C ALA A 210 -3.72 13.78 -19.19
N TRP A 211 -3.95 12.48 -18.94
CA TRP A 211 -3.42 11.40 -19.76
C TRP A 211 -3.94 11.46 -21.20
N LYS A 212 -5.25 11.64 -21.39
CA LYS A 212 -5.86 11.74 -22.72
C LYS A 212 -5.40 12.98 -23.48
N LYS A 213 -5.24 14.11 -22.78
CA LYS A 213 -4.66 15.33 -23.36
C LYS A 213 -3.25 15.10 -23.89
N ARG A 214 -2.37 14.45 -23.10
CA ARG A 214 -1.00 14.11 -23.54
C ARG A 214 -0.98 13.18 -24.75
N GLN A 215 -1.89 12.20 -24.80
CA GLN A 215 -2.00 11.33 -25.98
C GLN A 215 -2.40 12.09 -27.25
N ALA A 216 -3.38 12.99 -27.14
CA ALA A 216 -3.81 13.81 -28.28
C ALA A 216 -2.70 14.75 -28.76
N GLN A 217 -1.97 15.39 -27.83
CA GLN A 217 -0.83 16.25 -28.16
C GLN A 217 0.30 15.47 -28.85
N ALA A 218 0.68 14.31 -28.33
CA ALA A 218 1.71 13.47 -28.94
C ALA A 218 1.32 13.00 -30.35
N ALA A 219 0.03 12.65 -30.55
CA ALA A 219 -0.47 12.28 -31.87
C ALA A 219 -0.41 13.45 -32.87
N PHE A 220 -0.81 14.65 -32.44
CA PHE A 220 -0.72 15.86 -33.25
C PHE A 220 0.72 16.22 -33.62
N GLU A 221 1.65 16.15 -32.66
CA GLU A 221 3.08 16.40 -32.89
C GLU A 221 3.69 15.38 -33.86
N GLU A 222 3.31 14.10 -33.75
CA GLU A 222 3.76 13.06 -34.67
C GLU A 222 3.23 13.30 -36.10
N GLU A 223 1.97 13.70 -36.23
CA GLU A 223 1.35 14.02 -37.51
C GLU A 223 2.01 15.23 -38.17
N GLU A 224 2.23 16.32 -37.42
CA GLU A 224 2.97 17.49 -37.91
C GLU A 224 4.41 17.15 -38.31
N ARG A 225 5.09 16.28 -37.54
CA ARG A 225 6.43 15.80 -37.89
C ARG A 225 6.42 14.99 -39.19
N ARG A 226 5.43 14.12 -39.39
CA ARG A 226 5.24 13.36 -40.64
C ARG A 226 4.95 14.29 -41.81
N ARG A 227 4.11 15.31 -41.62
CA ARG A 227 3.77 16.31 -42.64
C ARG A 227 5.00 17.11 -43.09
N ARG A 228 5.83 17.57 -42.14
CA ARG A 228 7.09 18.27 -42.43
C ARG A 228 8.10 17.36 -43.13
N ALA A 229 8.24 16.11 -42.71
CA ALA A 229 9.11 15.14 -43.37
C ALA A 229 8.64 14.78 -44.79
N GLY A 230 7.32 14.73 -45.03
CA GLY A 230 6.74 14.53 -46.35
C GLY A 230 6.93 15.72 -47.29
N ALA A 231 6.89 16.96 -46.77
CA ALA A 231 7.11 18.18 -47.54
C ALA A 231 8.59 18.45 -47.90
N ALA A 232 9.55 17.81 -47.20
CA ALA A 232 10.98 17.94 -47.47
C ALA A 232 11.51 16.99 -48.57
N ARG A 233 10.62 16.21 -49.22
CA ARG A 233 11.01 15.33 -50.33
C ARG A 233 11.08 16.15 -51.62
N PRO A 234 12.25 16.29 -52.28
CA PRO A 234 12.35 17.05 -53.52
C PRO A 234 11.48 16.40 -54.61
N PRO A 235 10.88 17.19 -55.52
CA PRO A 235 10.12 16.62 -56.63
C PRO A 235 11.03 15.70 -57.45
N PRO A 236 10.52 14.57 -57.97
CA PRO A 236 11.30 13.71 -58.85
C PRO A 236 11.75 14.54 -60.07
N PRO A 237 12.98 14.37 -60.56
CA PRO A 237 13.47 15.13 -61.70
C PRO A 237 12.56 14.87 -62.91
N ASN A 238 12.10 15.96 -63.55
CA ASN A 238 11.34 15.92 -64.78
C ASN A 238 12.12 15.15 -65.86
N SER A 239 11.69 13.91 -66.13
CA SER A 239 12.12 13.17 -67.32
C SER A 239 11.45 13.80 -68.55
N LEU A 240 12.13 14.78 -69.14
CA LEU A 240 11.85 15.27 -70.49
C LEU A 240 11.95 14.12 -71.50
N ASN A 241 10.94 14.04 -72.36
CA ASN A 241 10.80 13.16 -73.52
C ASN A 241 12.13 12.78 -74.20
N GLY A 242 12.40 11.48 -74.26
CA GLY A 242 13.42 10.90 -75.13
C GLY A 242 12.86 9.66 -75.83
N ASN A 243 12.51 9.81 -77.11
CA ASN A 243 12.11 8.72 -78.00
C ASN A 243 13.11 7.55 -77.94
N GLY A 244 12.61 6.37 -77.58
CA GLY A 244 13.40 5.15 -77.53
C GLY A 244 13.81 4.67 -78.93
N VAL A 245 15.11 4.75 -79.23
CA VAL A 245 15.72 3.99 -80.33
C VAL A 245 16.17 2.64 -79.78
N LYS A 246 15.52 1.56 -80.20
CA LYS A 246 15.95 0.18 -79.95
C LYS A 246 17.25 -0.09 -80.70
N ARG A 247 18.32 -0.47 -80.00
CA ARG A 247 19.46 -1.16 -80.60
C ARG A 247 19.42 -2.63 -80.21
N LYS A 248 19.36 -3.48 -81.25
CA LYS A 248 19.63 -4.91 -81.23
C LYS A 248 21.06 -5.15 -80.71
N PHE A 249 21.23 -6.19 -79.89
CA PHE A 249 22.51 -6.83 -79.65
C PHE A 249 22.45 -8.20 -80.30
N GLU A 250 23.24 -8.37 -81.37
CA GLU A 250 23.82 -9.65 -81.78
C GLU A 250 25.24 -9.63 -81.19
N GLU A 251 25.53 -10.51 -80.23
CA GLU A 251 26.33 -11.74 -80.37
C GLU A 251 26.49 -12.38 -78.97
#